data_AF-Q74EP7-F1
#
_entry.id   AF-Q74EP7-F1
#
_cell.length_a   1.000
_cell.length_b   1.000
_cell.length_c   1.000
_cell.angle_alpha   90.00
_cell.angle_beta   90.00
_cell.angle_gamma   90.00
#
_symmetry.space_group_name_H-M   'P 1'
#
loop_
_entity.id
_entity.type
_entity.pdbx_description
1 polymer ?
#
loop_
_entity_poly.entity_id
_entity_poly.type
_entity_poly.pdbx_seq_one_letter_code
_entity_poly.pdbx_strand_id
1 'polypeptide(L)'
;MRGTDIRRLVTEGASGEHRFVRWWRKENDFLDYDLVDRFLERLSSDEEIGGVELLTMNDMVEEVKRITGERLTIRHGESGDTVEWVHGGSGGERTEVCFLTPETLLTIYDVETHGNPIG
;
A
#
# COMPACT_ATOMS: atom_id res chain seq x y z
N MET A 1 0.06 -13.25 16.27
CA MET A 1 -1.10 -12.65 16.96
C MET A 1 -2.35 -13.15 16.28
N ARG A 2 -3.46 -13.34 17.01
CA ARG A 2 -4.72 -13.79 16.38
C ARG A 2 -5.39 -12.64 15.64
N GLY A 3 -6.18 -12.96 14.62
CA GLY A 3 -6.94 -11.95 13.88
C GLY A 3 -7.84 -11.07 14.77
N THR A 4 -8.34 -11.58 15.89
CA THR A 4 -9.09 -10.77 16.86
C THR A 4 -8.26 -9.67 17.53
N ASP A 5 -7.01 -9.98 17.87
CA ASP A 5 -6.09 -9.01 18.49
C ASP A 5 -5.68 -7.94 17.47
N ILE A 6 -5.43 -8.38 16.24
CA ILE A 6 -5.08 -7.52 15.11
C ILE A 6 -6.23 -6.58 14.79
N ARG A 7 -7.47 -7.09 14.69
CA ARG A 7 -8.66 -6.28 14.45
C ARG A 7 -8.74 -5.16 15.47
N ARG A 8 -8.60 -5.49 16.76
CA ARG A 8 -8.64 -4.50 17.84
C ARG A 8 -7.53 -3.46 17.69
N LEU A 9 -6.28 -3.90 17.46
CA LEU A 9 -5.13 -3.01 17.29
C LEU A 9 -5.35 -2.03 16.13
N VAL A 10 -5.80 -2.53 14.98
CA VAL A 10 -6.08 -1.70 13.81
C VAL A 10 -7.22 -0.72 14.11
N THR A 11 -8.33 -1.18 14.70
CA THR A 11 -9.47 -0.30 14.98
C THR A 11 -9.20 0.76 16.06
N GLU A 12 -8.37 0.44 17.05
CA GLU A 12 -8.02 1.37 18.15
C GLU A 12 -6.84 2.29 17.77
N GLY A 13 -5.93 1.81 16.92
CA GLY A 13 -4.74 2.53 16.49
C GLY A 13 -4.95 3.42 15.26
N ALA A 14 -5.94 3.10 14.42
CA ALA A 14 -6.22 3.89 13.22
C ALA A 14 -6.84 5.25 13.59
N SER A 15 -6.11 6.32 13.27
CA SER A 15 -6.70 7.65 13.10
C SER A 15 -7.35 7.77 11.71
N GLY A 16 -8.14 8.81 11.48
CA GLY A 16 -8.73 9.09 10.15
C GLY A 16 -7.72 9.38 9.02
N GLU A 17 -6.44 9.48 9.34
CA GLU A 17 -5.34 9.70 8.39
C GLU A 17 -4.74 8.39 7.89
N HIS A 18 -4.88 7.30 8.65
CA HIS A 18 -4.37 5.99 8.25
C HIS A 18 -5.30 5.37 7.22
N ARG A 19 -4.74 4.98 6.08
CA ARG A 19 -5.48 4.40 4.95
C ARG A 19 -5.04 2.99 4.61
N PHE A 20 -3.84 2.60 5.04
CA PHE A 20 -3.27 1.30 4.72
C PHE A 20 -2.81 0.54 5.95
N VAL A 21 -2.65 -0.76 5.76
CA VAL A 21 -2.02 -1.69 6.67
C VAL A 21 -0.88 -2.36 5.91
N ARG A 22 0.33 -2.28 6.47
CA ARG A 22 1.42 -3.20 6.16
C ARG A 22 1.34 -4.37 7.13
N TRP A 23 1.38 -5.60 6.65
CA TRP A 23 1.29 -6.77 7.51
C TRP A 23 2.21 -7.90 7.05
N TRP A 24 2.65 -8.71 8.00
CA TRP A 24 3.57 -9.80 7.74
C TRP A 24 3.24 -11.03 8.57
N ARG A 25 3.66 -12.20 8.09
CA ARG A 25 3.57 -13.46 8.83
C ARG A 25 4.76 -13.64 9.75
N LYS A 26 4.63 -14.51 10.74
CA LYS A 26 5.66 -14.72 11.77
C LYS A 26 6.95 -15.27 11.18
N GLU A 27 6.82 -16.05 10.12
CA GLU A 27 7.89 -16.67 9.36
C GLU A 27 8.69 -15.65 8.54
N ASN A 28 8.20 -14.40 8.42
CA ASN A 28 8.74 -13.33 7.57
C ASN A 28 8.93 -13.75 6.10
N ASP A 29 8.16 -14.74 5.66
CA ASP A 29 8.09 -15.23 4.27
C ASP A 29 7.01 -14.51 3.45
N PHE A 30 6.26 -13.62 4.10
CA PHE A 30 5.16 -12.89 3.54
C PHE A 30 5.11 -11.48 4.14
N LEU A 31 5.03 -10.49 3.27
CA LEU A 31 4.79 -9.09 3.58
C LEU A 31 3.80 -8.59 2.53
N ASP A 32 2.77 -7.87 2.95
CA ASP A 32 1.77 -7.33 2.03
C ASP A 32 1.20 -6.02 2.55
N TYR A 33 0.61 -5.26 1.63
CA TYR A 33 0.02 -3.96 1.86
C TYR A 33 -1.44 -3.99 1.42
N ASP A 34 -2.33 -3.49 2.27
CA ASP A 34 -3.76 -3.47 1.99
C ASP A 34 -4.39 -2.18 2.52
N LEU A 35 -5.57 -1.80 2.03
CA LEU A 35 -6.40 -0.77 2.64
C LEU A 35 -6.91 -1.27 3.99
N VAL A 36 -6.99 -0.37 4.97
CA VAL A 36 -7.47 -0.69 6.33
C VAL A 36 -8.83 -1.40 6.27
N ASP A 37 -9.79 -0.84 5.54
CA ASP A 37 -11.15 -1.39 5.47
C ASP A 37 -11.17 -2.78 4.80
N ARG A 38 -10.48 -2.92 3.67
CA ARG A 38 -10.39 -4.18 2.92
C ARG A 38 -9.68 -5.27 3.74
N PHE A 39 -8.62 -4.90 4.46
CA PHE A 39 -7.92 -5.79 5.37
C PHE A 39 -8.85 -6.27 6.49
N LEU A 40 -9.54 -5.35 7.17
CA LEU A 40 -10.46 -5.68 8.26
C LEU A 40 -11.65 -6.54 7.81
N GLU A 41 -12.14 -6.37 6.58
CA GLU A 41 -13.21 -7.20 6.03
C GLU A 41 -12.75 -8.65 5.78
N ARG A 42 -11.50 -8.83 5.35
CA ARG A 42 -10.93 -10.14 4.99
C ARG A 42 -10.29 -10.88 6.16
N LEU A 43 -9.92 -10.15 7.21
CA LEU A 43 -9.21 -10.70 8.37
C LEU A 43 -10.03 -11.78 9.08
N SER A 44 -9.55 -13.02 8.98
CA SER A 44 -10.10 -14.17 9.69
C SER A 44 -9.66 -14.19 11.16
N SER A 45 -10.52 -14.66 12.06
CA SER A 45 -10.19 -14.81 13.49
C SER A 45 -9.05 -15.79 13.77
N ASP A 46 -8.90 -16.79 12.89
CA ASP A 46 -7.93 -17.88 13.05
C ASP A 46 -6.62 -17.63 12.28
N GLU A 47 -6.51 -16.47 11.61
CA GLU A 47 -5.31 -16.11 10.88
C GLU A 47 -4.16 -15.76 11.85
N GLU A 48 -2.99 -16.35 11.62
CA GLU A 48 -1.78 -16.05 12.38
C GLU A 48 -0.99 -14.95 11.68
N ILE A 49 -1.00 -13.76 12.29
CA ILE A 49 -0.27 -12.61 11.78
C ILE A 49 0.94 -12.33 12.66
N GLY A 50 2.11 -12.16 12.05
CA GLY A 50 3.36 -11.83 12.72
C GLY A 50 3.34 -10.41 13.28
N GLY A 51 2.82 -9.46 12.50
CA GLY A 51 2.59 -8.09 12.94
C GLY A 51 1.88 -7.25 11.87
N VAL A 52 1.48 -6.05 12.29
CA VAL A 52 0.86 -5.03 11.44
C VAL A 52 1.41 -3.66 11.76
N GLU A 53 1.36 -2.78 10.77
CA GLU A 53 1.66 -1.37 10.89
C GLU A 53 0.65 -0.57 10.08
N LEU A 54 0.16 0.52 10.66
CA LEU A 54 -0.77 1.43 10.01
C LEU A 54 0.01 2.52 9.28
N LEU A 55 -0.40 2.80 8.05
CA LEU A 55 0.29 3.76 7.20
C LEU A 55 -0.68 4.84 6.72
N THR A 56 -0.18 6.07 6.67
CA THR A 56 -0.85 7.21 6.08
C THR A 56 -0.65 7.25 4.56
N MET A 57 -1.30 8.20 3.88
CA MET A 57 -1.03 8.50 2.48
C MET A 57 0.45 8.83 2.21
N ASN A 58 1.10 9.58 3.10
CA ASN A 58 2.49 9.97 2.91
C ASN A 58 3.43 8.77 3.02
N ASP A 59 3.22 7.92 4.02
CA ASP A 59 4.05 6.72 4.20
C ASP A 59 3.97 5.79 2.98
N MET A 60 2.76 5.60 2.43
CA MET A 60 2.60 4.77 1.23
C MET A 60 3.19 5.43 -0.02
N VAL A 61 3.12 6.76 -0.14
CA VAL A 61 3.81 7.51 -1.21
C VAL A 61 5.32 7.29 -1.16
N GLU A 62 5.92 7.39 0.03
CA GLU A 62 7.36 7.17 0.21
C GLU A 62 7.75 5.74 -0.14
N GLU A 63 6.92 4.78 0.24
CA GLU A 63 7.14 3.37 -0.04
C GLU A 63 7.02 3.05 -1.55
N VAL A 64 6.03 3.60 -2.25
CA VAL A 64 5.93 3.47 -3.72
C VAL A 64 7.14 4.14 -4.39
N LYS A 65 7.52 5.35 -3.96
CA LYS A 65 8.70 6.05 -4.49
C LYS A 65 9.99 5.28 -4.30
N ARG A 66 10.14 4.57 -3.17
CA ARG A 66 11.30 3.70 -2.89
C ARG A 66 11.45 2.61 -3.97
N ILE A 67 10.35 2.10 -4.51
CA ILE A 67 10.33 1.03 -5.51
C ILE A 67 10.45 1.59 -6.93
N THR A 68 9.66 2.62 -7.25
CA THR A 68 9.60 3.19 -8.61
C THR A 68 10.80 4.08 -8.94
N GLY A 69 11.41 4.68 -7.92
CA GLY A 69 12.41 5.74 -8.10
C GLY A 69 11.83 6.94 -8.85
N GLU A 70 12.58 7.46 -9.81
CA GLU A 70 12.22 8.62 -10.62
C GLU A 70 11.02 8.40 -11.56
N ARG A 71 10.54 7.16 -11.68
CA ARG A 71 9.37 6.82 -12.52
C ARG A 71 8.04 7.28 -11.92
N LEU A 72 8.02 7.77 -10.69
CA LEU A 72 6.81 8.27 -10.02
C LEU A 72 6.99 9.73 -9.63
N THR A 73 6.14 10.60 -10.18
CA THR A 73 6.08 12.02 -9.81
C THR A 73 4.70 12.35 -9.26
N ILE A 74 4.67 13.04 -8.11
CA ILE A 74 3.42 13.56 -7.55
C ILE A 74 3.31 15.03 -7.92
N ARG A 75 2.14 15.43 -8.41
CA ARG A 75 1.81 16.80 -8.79
C ARG A 75 0.69 17.29 -7.90
N HIS A 76 0.93 18.41 -7.22
CA HIS A 76 -0.09 19.09 -6.44
C HIS A 76 -0.85 20.06 -7.32
N GLY A 77 -2.18 19.95 -7.34
CA GLY A 77 -3.06 20.73 -8.22
C GLY A 77 -4.30 21.25 -7.50
N GLU A 78 -4.92 22.29 -8.07
CA GLU A 78 -6.13 22.90 -7.50
C GLU A 78 -7.33 21.94 -7.47
N SER A 79 -7.38 20.99 -8.41
CA SER A 79 -8.42 19.96 -8.50
C SER A 79 -8.07 18.69 -7.71
N GLY A 80 -7.01 18.72 -6.91
CA GLY A 80 -6.46 17.58 -6.19
C GLY A 80 -5.10 17.14 -6.72
N ASP A 81 -4.44 16.30 -5.92
CA ASP A 81 -3.14 15.76 -6.24
C ASP A 81 -3.24 14.64 -7.28
N THR A 82 -2.24 14.56 -8.15
CA THR A 82 -2.14 13.53 -9.18
C THR A 82 -0.80 12.83 -9.13
N VAL A 83 -0.77 11.61 -9.66
CA VAL A 83 0.41 10.78 -9.84
C VAL A 83 0.67 10.64 -11.33
N GLU A 84 1.87 11.00 -11.74
CA GLU A 84 2.44 10.69 -13.05
C GLU A 84 3.37 9.48 -12.87
N TRP A 85 3.05 8.37 -13.53
CA TRP A 85 3.80 7.12 -13.43
C TRP A 85 4.29 6.66 -14.80
N VAL A 86 5.61 6.46 -14.92
CA VAL A 86 6.28 6.04 -16.15
C VAL A 86 6.51 4.53 -16.15
N HIS A 87 5.89 3.87 -17.12
CA HIS A 87 6.02 2.44 -17.37
C HIS A 87 7.22 2.19 -18.30
N GLY A 88 8.17 1.36 -17.87
CA GLY A 88 9.24 0.84 -18.72
C GLY A 88 8.84 -0.50 -19.32
N GLY A 89 8.85 -0.64 -20.65
CA GLY A 89 8.47 -1.91 -21.29
C GLY A 89 8.88 -2.01 -22.75
N SER A 90 8.71 -3.22 -23.32
CA SER A 90 9.10 -3.58 -24.69
C SER A 90 8.39 -2.79 -25.81
N GLY A 91 7.36 -2.00 -25.46
CA GLY A 91 6.64 -1.09 -26.37
C GLY A 91 7.05 0.38 -26.31
N GLY A 92 8.08 0.73 -25.51
CA GLY A 92 8.50 2.11 -25.25
C GLY A 92 7.99 2.64 -23.91
N GLU A 93 8.44 3.85 -23.53
CA GLU A 93 7.99 4.52 -22.31
C GLU A 93 6.55 5.01 -22.48
N ARG A 94 5.70 4.68 -21.51
CA ARG A 94 4.33 5.20 -21.42
C ARG A 94 4.16 5.89 -20.09
N THR A 95 3.63 7.11 -20.10
CA THR A 95 3.23 7.82 -18.88
C THR A 95 1.74 7.64 -18.66
N GLU A 96 1.37 7.25 -17.45
CA GLU A 96 0.00 7.24 -16.96
C GLU A 96 -0.19 8.34 -15.92
N VAL A 97 -1.31 9.05 -16.00
CA VAL A 97 -1.66 10.13 -15.07
C VAL A 97 -3.00 9.83 -14.44
N CYS A 98 -3.03 9.77 -13.11
CA CYS A 98 -4.23 9.46 -12.33
C CYS A 98 -4.28 10.31 -11.05
N PHE A 99 -5.45 10.37 -10.42
CA PHE A 99 -5.57 11.05 -9.11
C PHE A 99 -4.83 10.26 -8.03
N LEU A 100 -4.21 11.00 -7.11
CA LEU A 100 -3.55 10.44 -5.94
C LEU A 100 -4.63 9.94 -4.96
N THR A 101 -4.90 8.64 -5.01
CA THR A 101 -5.84 7.96 -4.13
C THR A 101 -5.17 6.77 -3.45
N PRO A 102 -5.70 6.27 -2.31
CA PRO A 102 -5.17 5.05 -1.71
C PRO A 102 -5.11 3.87 -2.68
N GLU A 103 -6.17 3.66 -3.44
CA GLU A 103 -6.32 2.59 -4.42
C GLU A 103 -5.27 2.71 -5.54
N THR A 104 -5.02 3.94 -6.02
CA THR A 104 -3.97 4.21 -7.01
C THR A 104 -2.60 3.78 -6.49
N LEU A 105 -2.25 4.14 -5.26
CA LEU A 105 -0.93 3.83 -4.70
C LEU A 105 -0.72 2.32 -4.52
N LEU A 106 -1.71 1.59 -4.03
CA LEU A 106 -1.64 0.13 -3.94
C LEU A 106 -1.56 -0.51 -5.32
N THR A 107 -2.33 -0.02 -6.29
CA THR A 107 -2.28 -0.55 -7.66
C THR A 107 -0.87 -0.41 -8.25
N ILE A 108 -0.24 0.75 -8.08
CA ILE A 108 1.14 0.96 -8.54
C ILE A 108 2.10 0.03 -7.80
N TYR A 109 1.99 -0.06 -6.47
CA TYR A 109 2.81 -0.95 -5.65
C TYR A 109 2.72 -2.41 -6.10
N ASP A 110 1.51 -2.92 -6.28
CA ASP A 110 1.24 -4.31 -6.69
C ASP A 110 1.83 -4.61 -8.06
N VAL A 111 1.70 -3.68 -9.02
CA VAL A 111 2.27 -3.84 -10.36
C VAL A 111 3.80 -3.86 -10.30
N GLU A 112 4.42 -2.95 -9.55
CA GLU A 112 5.88 -2.82 -9.49
C GLU A 112 6.53 -3.98 -8.73
N THR A 113 5.89 -4.47 -7.68
CA THR A 113 6.37 -5.61 -6.89
C THR A 113 5.96 -6.96 -7.48
N HIS A 114 5.10 -6.97 -8.50
CA HIS A 114 4.44 -8.18 -9.02
C HIS A 114 3.73 -8.98 -7.91
N GLY A 115 3.26 -8.30 -6.86
CA GLY A 115 2.66 -8.91 -5.67
C GLY A 115 3.64 -9.66 -4.76
N ASN A 116 4.97 -9.50 -4.93
CA ASN A 116 5.96 -10.01 -3.99
C ASN A 116 6.94 -8.90 -3.56
N PRO A 117 6.70 -8.24 -2.42
CA PRO A 117 7.59 -7.19 -1.92
C PRO A 117 8.87 -7.72 -1.26
N ILE A 118 8.97 -9.05 -1.04
CA ILE A 118 10.17 -9.74 -0.57
C ILE A 118 10.95 -10.20 -1.81
N GLY A 119 11.52 -9.24 -2.53
CA GLY A 119 12.48 -9.47 -3.61
C GLY A 119 13.87 -9.78 -3.07
#